data_AF-A0A525HHC0-F1
#
_entry.id   AF-A0A525HHC0-F1
#
_cell.length_a   1.000
_cell.length_b   1.000
_cell.length_c   1.000
_cell.angle_alpha   90.00
_cell.angle_beta   90.00
_cell.angle_gamma   90.00
#
_symmetry.space_group_name_H-M   'P 1'
#
loop_
_entity.id
_entity.type
_entity.pdbx_description
1 polymer ?
#
loop_
_entity_poly.entity_id
_entity_poly.type
_entity_poly.pdbx_seq_one_letter_code
_entity_poly.pdbx_strand_id
1 'polypeptide(L)'
;MRTTTLLACASALGLIVASAPASAEGKMDRARAAVAEARGKVEAAARAGTGGVAPRTLTQAQDALRIAEDDLKASRKDKAIVDAQDASRLADLALNETQRARADRERADRAAADAQAADAARAAADADARARAAEADAAAARNAPPPAPVIIAAPPAPPPPPPAPTTAVVTTSTTTAAPVAKTVVVKKRVPVRRAVKRRVVRKAPAPAAKTTTTVKVKTG
;
A
#
# COMPACT_ATOMS: atom_id res chain seq x y z
N MET A 1 47.24 -19.55 -0.83
CA MET A 1 47.76 -18.17 -0.92
C MET A 1 46.72 -17.27 -0.26
N ARG A 2 46.94 -16.81 0.98
CA ARG A 2 47.39 -15.43 1.33
C ARG A 2 46.45 -14.39 0.67
N THR A 3 45.70 -13.52 1.37
CA THR A 3 45.94 -12.84 2.65
C THR A 3 44.64 -12.22 3.22
N THR A 4 44.58 -12.20 4.54
CA THR A 4 43.78 -11.34 5.43
C THR A 4 43.96 -9.84 5.15
N THR A 5 42.89 -9.05 5.21
CA THR A 5 42.98 -7.61 5.54
C THR A 5 41.88 -7.25 6.53
N LEU A 6 42.29 -7.04 7.78
CA LEU A 6 41.54 -6.32 8.80
C LEU A 6 41.36 -4.86 8.36
N LEU A 7 40.15 -4.32 8.52
CA LEU A 7 39.98 -2.87 8.68
C LEU A 7 39.16 -2.64 9.95
N ALA A 8 39.90 -2.35 11.02
CA ALA A 8 39.40 -1.81 12.26
C ALA A 8 38.96 -0.36 12.03
N CYS A 9 37.67 -0.06 12.22
CA CYS A 9 37.23 1.28 12.53
C CYS A 9 37.02 1.36 14.04
N ALA A 10 38.09 1.75 14.72
CA ALA A 10 38.05 2.27 16.07
C ALA A 10 37.21 3.55 16.08
N SER A 11 36.12 3.55 16.83
CA SER A 11 35.44 4.77 17.27
C SER A 11 35.09 4.62 18.75
N ALA A 12 36.14 4.47 19.55
CA ALA A 12 36.10 4.68 20.99
C ALA A 12 36.06 6.20 21.25
N LEU A 13 34.87 6.80 21.14
CA LEU A 13 34.60 8.08 21.77
C LEU A 13 34.17 7.78 23.21
N GLY A 14 35.15 7.84 24.10
CA GLY A 14 34.93 7.88 25.53
C GLY A 14 34.16 9.15 25.88
N LEU A 15 32.87 9.02 26.20
CA LEU A 15 32.20 9.96 27.09
C LEU A 15 32.47 9.50 28.52
N ILE A 16 33.57 9.99 29.08
CA ILE A 16 33.72 10.08 30.53
C ILE A 16 32.75 11.18 30.97
N VAL A 17 31.50 10.79 31.26
CA VAL A 17 30.63 11.65 32.07
C VAL A 17 31.20 11.59 33.48
N ALA A 18 31.84 12.69 33.86
CA ALA A 18 32.30 12.94 35.21
C ALA A 18 31.14 12.69 36.19
N SER A 19 31.23 11.60 36.93
CA SER A 19 30.49 11.38 38.17
C SER A 19 31.09 12.25 39.27
N ALA A 20 30.85 13.56 39.20
CA ALA A 20 31.04 14.43 40.34
C ALA A 20 29.78 14.38 41.22
N PRO A 21 29.85 13.90 42.48
CA PRO A 21 28.77 14.09 43.42
C PRO A 21 28.88 15.55 43.91
N ALA A 22 28.34 16.48 43.13
CA ALA A 22 28.15 17.86 43.59
C ALA A 22 26.97 17.89 44.57
N SER A 23 27.26 17.49 45.80
CA SER A 23 26.41 17.70 46.97
C SER A 23 26.07 19.20 47.04
N ALA A 24 24.77 19.52 46.85
CA ALA A 24 24.14 20.84 47.00
C ALA A 24 24.00 21.77 45.76
N GLU A 25 24.30 21.32 44.53
CA GLU A 25 23.69 21.93 43.35
C GLU A 25 22.21 21.47 43.31
N GLY A 26 21.29 22.43 43.37
CA GLY A 26 19.98 22.26 44.02
C GLY A 26 19.20 21.03 43.56
N LYS A 27 18.58 20.30 44.51
CA LYS A 27 17.61 19.23 44.19
C LYS A 27 16.54 19.69 43.18
N MET A 28 16.18 20.98 43.18
CA MET A 28 15.27 21.56 42.20
C MET A 28 15.85 21.56 40.78
N ASP A 29 17.13 21.89 40.63
CA ASP A 29 17.77 21.96 39.32
C ASP A 29 17.93 20.56 38.73
N ARG A 30 18.21 19.56 39.58
CA ARG A 30 18.16 18.14 39.19
C ARG A 30 16.76 17.71 38.73
N ALA A 31 15.71 18.10 39.46
CA ALA A 31 14.35 17.79 39.07
C ALA A 31 13.95 18.48 37.75
N ARG A 32 14.35 19.74 37.54
CA ARG A 32 14.16 20.47 36.27
C ARG A 32 14.88 19.79 35.10
N ALA A 33 16.13 19.39 35.32
CA ALA A 33 16.93 18.69 34.31
C ALA A 33 16.28 17.34 33.93
N ALA A 34 15.83 16.56 34.92
CA ALA A 34 15.15 15.28 34.69
C ALA A 34 13.84 15.45 33.90
N VAL A 35 13.01 16.43 34.25
CA VAL A 35 11.76 16.72 33.51
C VAL A 35 12.07 17.21 32.07
N ALA A 36 13.10 18.02 31.89
CA ALA A 36 13.52 18.47 30.56
C ALA A 36 14.01 17.31 29.67
N GLU A 37 14.81 16.39 30.22
CA GLU A 37 15.24 15.18 29.53
C GLU A 37 14.05 14.30 29.15
N ALA A 38 13.16 14.02 30.12
CA ALA A 38 11.96 13.21 29.90
C ALA A 38 11.07 13.82 28.81
N ARG A 39 10.90 15.14 28.79
CA ARG A 39 10.17 15.85 27.75
C ARG A 39 10.80 15.66 26.37
N GLY A 40 12.12 15.78 26.28
CA GLY A 40 12.87 15.52 25.04
C GLY A 40 12.66 14.11 24.52
N LYS A 41 12.71 13.10 25.39
CA LYS A 41 12.44 11.69 25.05
C LYS A 41 11.00 11.45 24.61
N VAL A 42 10.02 11.96 25.35
CA VAL A 42 8.59 11.84 25.01
C VAL A 42 8.30 12.51 23.67
N GLU A 43 8.89 13.67 23.39
CA GLU A 43 8.72 14.35 22.11
C GLU A 43 9.41 13.59 20.96
N ALA A 44 10.60 13.06 21.17
CA ALA A 44 11.27 12.19 20.20
C ALA A 44 10.44 10.93 19.90
N ALA A 45 9.88 10.29 20.95
CA ALA A 45 8.98 9.17 20.83
C ALA A 45 7.69 9.54 20.06
N ALA A 46 7.10 10.69 20.34
CA ALA A 46 5.91 11.17 19.64
C ALA A 46 6.18 11.43 18.14
N ARG A 47 7.32 12.04 17.81
CA ARG A 47 7.73 12.27 16.41
C ARG A 47 7.99 10.95 15.68
N ALA A 48 8.64 10.00 16.33
CA ALA A 48 8.84 8.66 15.79
C ALA A 48 7.51 7.90 15.61
N GLY A 49 6.57 8.06 16.54
CA GLY A 49 5.26 7.39 16.59
C GLY A 49 4.20 7.91 15.61
N THR A 50 4.50 8.91 14.79
CA THR A 50 3.57 9.48 13.77
C THR A 50 2.97 8.44 12.80
N GLY A 51 3.55 7.24 12.74
CA GLY A 51 3.04 6.07 11.99
C GLY A 51 1.99 5.21 12.73
N GLY A 52 1.45 5.66 13.87
CA GLY A 52 0.37 5.00 14.62
C GLY A 52 0.77 3.75 15.39
N VAL A 53 2.07 3.53 15.57
CA VAL A 53 2.61 2.41 16.34
C VAL A 53 2.86 2.90 17.76
N ALA A 54 2.38 2.17 18.76
CA ALA A 54 2.56 2.46 20.19
C ALA A 54 1.77 3.66 20.79
N PRO A 55 0.45 3.83 20.52
CA PRO A 55 -0.31 4.92 21.11
C PRO A 55 -0.47 4.81 22.63
N ARG A 56 -0.61 3.60 23.18
CA ARG A 56 -0.87 3.40 24.62
C ARG A 56 0.34 3.76 25.49
N THR A 57 1.52 3.25 25.15
CA THR A 57 2.78 3.50 25.88
C THR A 57 3.19 4.97 25.77
N LEU A 58 2.98 5.61 24.61
CA LEU A 58 3.20 7.04 24.46
C LEU A 58 2.23 7.89 25.31
N THR A 59 0.95 7.54 25.37
CA THR A 59 -0.02 8.24 26.25
C THR A 59 0.39 8.10 27.71
N GLN A 60 0.78 6.91 28.17
CA GLN A 60 1.27 6.70 29.54
C GLN A 60 2.52 7.54 29.83
N ALA A 61 3.45 7.64 28.88
CA ALA A 61 4.63 8.49 29.03
C ALA A 61 4.27 9.98 29.15
N GLN A 62 3.28 10.44 28.37
CA GLN A 62 2.78 11.82 28.44
C GLN A 62 2.07 12.11 29.76
N ASP A 63 1.28 11.16 30.27
CA ASP A 63 0.60 11.29 31.56
C ASP A 63 1.62 11.35 32.72
N ALA A 64 2.63 10.48 32.73
CA ALA A 64 3.70 10.49 33.71
C ALA A 64 4.51 11.80 33.66
N LEU A 65 4.79 12.33 32.46
CA LEU A 65 5.46 13.63 32.30
C LEU A 65 4.62 14.77 32.89
N ARG A 66 3.30 14.75 32.68
CA ARG A 66 2.39 15.76 33.24
C ARG A 66 2.38 15.73 34.77
N ILE A 67 2.36 14.53 35.36
CA ILE A 67 2.47 14.35 36.81
C ILE A 67 3.81 14.90 37.32
N ALA A 68 4.92 14.58 36.66
CA ALA A 68 6.24 15.09 37.01
C ALA A 68 6.32 16.62 36.96
N GLU A 69 5.72 17.26 35.94
CA GLU A 69 5.63 18.71 35.82
C GLU A 69 4.80 19.33 36.96
N ASP A 70 3.70 18.71 37.36
CA ASP A 70 2.86 19.19 38.45
C ASP A 70 3.53 19.01 39.83
N ASP A 71 4.27 17.92 40.03
CA ASP A 71 5.10 17.71 41.21
C ASP A 71 6.26 18.71 41.30
N LEU A 72 6.85 19.07 40.16
CA LEU A 72 7.88 20.11 40.09
C LEU A 72 7.31 21.49 40.46
N LYS A 73 6.11 21.85 39.96
CA LYS A 73 5.41 23.10 40.33
C LYS A 73 5.06 23.13 41.81
N ALA A 74 4.69 21.99 42.38
CA ALA A 74 4.40 21.85 43.81
C ALA A 74 5.66 21.71 44.68
N SER A 75 6.86 21.89 44.12
CA SER A 75 8.16 21.75 44.81
C SER A 75 8.42 20.35 45.41
N ARG A 76 7.72 19.31 44.95
CA ARG A 76 7.92 17.90 45.32
C ARG A 76 9.04 17.26 44.48
N LYS A 77 10.26 17.74 44.70
CA LYS A 77 11.46 17.47 43.87
C LYS A 77 11.75 15.98 43.70
N ASP A 78 11.75 15.23 44.79
CA ASP A 78 12.11 13.81 44.78
C ASP A 78 11.07 12.97 44.01
N LYS A 79 9.77 13.30 44.13
CA LYS A 79 8.69 12.67 43.34
C LYS A 79 8.78 13.05 41.86
N ALA A 80 8.98 14.33 41.55
CA ALA A 80 9.14 14.80 40.18
C ALA A 80 10.29 14.08 39.43
N ILE A 81 11.39 13.76 40.13
CA ILE A 81 12.50 12.99 39.55
C ILE A 81 12.06 11.56 39.21
N VAL A 82 11.34 10.88 40.12
CA VAL A 82 10.87 9.50 39.90
C VAL A 82 9.86 9.45 38.75
N ASP A 83 8.91 10.37 38.72
CA ASP A 83 7.88 10.41 37.67
C ASP A 83 8.51 10.76 36.29
N ALA A 84 9.50 11.65 36.25
CA ALA A 84 10.24 11.96 35.03
C ALA A 84 11.07 10.76 34.51
N GLN A 85 11.65 9.97 35.41
CA GLN A 85 12.36 8.74 35.05
C GLN A 85 11.40 7.68 34.49
N ASP A 86 10.21 7.52 35.08
CA ASP A 86 9.21 6.59 34.55
C ASP A 86 8.69 7.04 33.17
N ALA A 87 8.42 8.33 33.00
CA ALA A 87 8.08 8.92 31.70
C ALA A 87 9.17 8.65 30.65
N SER A 88 10.45 8.80 31.02
CA SER A 88 11.59 8.51 30.14
C SER A 88 11.63 7.04 29.74
N ARG A 89 11.47 6.12 30.70
CA ARG A 89 11.45 4.67 30.44
C ARG A 89 10.31 4.27 29.51
N LEU A 90 9.12 4.83 29.72
CA LEU A 90 7.96 4.59 28.87
C LEU A 90 8.17 5.14 27.44
N ALA A 91 8.81 6.31 27.32
CA ALA A 91 9.17 6.88 26.01
C ALA A 91 10.19 6.00 25.26
N ASP A 92 11.22 5.50 25.96
CA ASP A 92 12.21 4.59 25.38
C ASP A 92 11.56 3.26 24.95
N LEU A 93 10.62 2.73 25.73
CA LEU A 93 9.83 1.56 25.36
C LEU A 93 9.00 1.82 24.09
N ALA A 94 8.28 2.94 24.04
CA ALA A 94 7.48 3.31 22.88
C ALA A 94 8.33 3.49 21.60
N LEU A 95 9.55 4.04 21.73
CA LEU A 95 10.51 4.12 20.63
C LEU A 95 10.93 2.74 20.12
N ASN A 96 11.28 1.83 21.02
CA ASN A 96 11.66 0.46 20.66
C ASN A 96 10.51 -0.29 19.97
N GLU A 97 9.28 -0.16 20.47
CA GLU A 97 8.07 -0.71 19.84
C GLU A 97 7.85 -0.13 18.44
N THR A 98 8.02 1.18 18.28
CA THR A 98 7.90 1.87 17.00
C THR A 98 8.94 1.39 16.00
N GLN A 99 10.20 1.25 16.42
CA GLN A 99 11.29 0.76 15.56
C GLN A 99 11.05 -0.68 15.12
N ARG A 100 10.61 -1.56 16.04
CA ARG A 100 10.26 -2.95 15.72
C ARG A 100 9.15 -3.02 14.69
N ALA A 101 8.04 -2.30 14.89
CA ALA A 101 6.93 -2.33 13.95
C ALA A 101 7.30 -1.73 12.58
N ARG A 102 8.20 -0.74 12.51
CA ARG A 102 8.73 -0.25 11.23
C ARG A 102 9.50 -1.34 10.51
N ALA A 103 10.42 -2.01 11.19
CA ALA A 103 11.18 -3.12 10.62
C ALA A 103 10.27 -4.26 10.15
N ASP A 104 9.22 -4.59 10.91
CA ASP A 104 8.25 -5.62 10.53
C ASP A 104 7.41 -5.22 9.31
N ARG A 105 6.99 -3.96 9.21
CA ARG A 105 6.32 -3.42 8.02
C ARG A 105 7.23 -3.47 6.80
N GLU A 106 8.48 -3.01 6.93
CA GLU A 106 9.44 -3.06 5.81
C GLU A 106 9.71 -4.49 5.33
N ARG A 107 9.76 -5.47 6.24
CA ARG A 107 9.87 -6.88 5.89
C ARG A 107 8.64 -7.39 5.16
N ALA A 108 7.44 -7.04 5.63
CA ALA A 108 6.19 -7.42 4.99
C ALA A 108 6.06 -6.79 3.59
N ASP A 109 6.44 -5.53 3.44
CA ASP A 109 6.42 -4.81 2.16
C ASP A 109 7.39 -5.43 1.15
N ARG A 110 8.60 -5.82 1.58
CA ARG A 110 9.55 -6.55 0.73
C ARG A 110 9.02 -7.91 0.31
N ALA A 111 8.49 -8.69 1.26
CA ALA A 111 7.91 -10.00 0.95
C ALA A 111 6.72 -9.88 -0.03
N ALA A 112 5.90 -8.84 0.10
CA ALA A 112 4.81 -8.57 -0.82
C ALA A 112 5.33 -8.17 -2.22
N ALA A 113 6.38 -7.35 -2.30
CA ALA A 113 7.02 -6.98 -3.56
C ALA A 113 7.66 -8.20 -4.25
N ASP A 114 8.35 -9.06 -3.50
CA ASP A 114 8.97 -10.28 -4.02
C ASP A 114 7.92 -11.26 -4.55
N ALA A 115 6.80 -11.42 -3.84
CA ALA A 115 5.67 -12.22 -4.30
C ALA A 115 5.07 -11.67 -5.61
N GLN A 116 4.87 -10.35 -5.69
CA GLN A 116 4.38 -9.70 -6.91
C GLN A 116 5.35 -9.88 -8.09
N ALA A 117 6.66 -9.80 -7.85
CA ALA A 117 7.66 -10.02 -8.87
C ALA A 117 7.66 -11.47 -9.37
N ALA A 118 7.52 -12.45 -8.47
CA ALA A 118 7.43 -13.86 -8.82
C ALA A 118 6.17 -14.16 -9.65
N ASP A 119 5.02 -13.59 -9.28
CA ASP A 119 3.77 -13.76 -10.03
C ASP A 119 3.83 -13.10 -11.41
N ALA A 120 4.45 -11.91 -11.52
CA ALA A 120 4.69 -11.27 -12.81
C ALA A 120 5.61 -12.12 -13.71
N ALA A 121 6.67 -12.71 -13.14
CA ALA A 121 7.58 -13.59 -13.88
C ALA A 121 6.88 -14.85 -14.40
N ARG A 122 6.00 -15.46 -13.60
CA ARG A 122 5.17 -16.61 -14.02
C ARG A 122 4.22 -16.22 -15.15
N ALA A 123 3.52 -15.10 -15.02
CA ALA A 123 2.61 -14.62 -16.04
C ALA A 123 3.32 -14.32 -17.37
N ALA A 124 4.55 -13.77 -17.32
CA ALA A 124 5.38 -13.56 -18.50
C ALA A 124 5.78 -14.89 -19.16
N ALA A 125 6.23 -15.87 -18.38
CA ALA A 125 6.59 -17.19 -18.89
C ALA A 125 5.40 -17.91 -19.55
N ASP A 126 4.21 -17.81 -18.96
CA ASP A 126 2.98 -18.36 -19.52
C ASP A 126 2.59 -17.67 -20.84
N ALA A 127 2.78 -16.34 -20.93
CA ALA A 127 2.52 -15.59 -22.15
C ALA A 127 3.50 -15.98 -23.27
N ASP A 128 4.79 -16.12 -22.95
CA ASP A 128 5.82 -16.57 -23.90
C ASP A 128 5.54 -18.00 -24.39
N ALA A 129 5.10 -18.90 -23.51
CA ALA A 129 4.72 -20.26 -23.88
C ALA A 129 3.54 -20.27 -24.87
N ARG A 130 2.52 -19.43 -24.66
CA ARG A 130 1.39 -19.30 -25.59
C ARG A 130 1.80 -18.68 -26.91
N ALA A 131 2.70 -17.68 -26.90
CA ALA A 131 3.22 -17.08 -28.13
C ALA A 131 3.95 -18.13 -28.98
N ARG A 132 4.83 -18.92 -28.36
CA ARG A 132 5.55 -20.02 -29.06
C ARG A 132 4.60 -21.08 -29.61
N ALA A 133 3.56 -21.44 -28.86
CA ALA A 133 2.54 -22.39 -29.34
C ALA A 133 1.80 -21.84 -30.58
N ALA A 134 1.37 -20.57 -30.52
CA ALA A 134 0.70 -19.93 -31.66
C ALA A 134 1.61 -19.79 -32.89
N GLU A 135 2.90 -19.52 -32.69
CA GLU A 135 3.89 -19.49 -33.78
C GLU A 135 4.08 -20.87 -34.42
N ALA A 136 4.12 -21.94 -33.61
CA ALA A 136 4.21 -23.31 -34.09
C ALA A 136 2.97 -23.72 -34.90
N ASP A 137 1.77 -23.39 -34.42
CA ASP A 137 0.50 -23.65 -35.12
C ASP A 137 0.43 -22.89 -36.45
N ALA A 138 0.86 -21.61 -36.46
CA ALA A 138 0.92 -20.81 -37.67
C ALA A 138 1.94 -21.37 -38.68
N ALA A 139 3.08 -21.88 -38.22
CA ALA A 139 4.06 -22.55 -39.07
C ALA A 139 3.52 -23.87 -39.64
N ALA A 140 2.81 -24.66 -38.83
CA ALA A 140 2.17 -25.90 -39.28
C ALA A 140 1.11 -25.63 -40.36
N ALA A 141 0.29 -24.61 -40.18
CA ALA A 141 -0.72 -24.20 -41.17
C ALA A 141 -0.09 -23.76 -42.51
N ARG A 142 1.08 -23.09 -42.48
CA ARG A 142 1.80 -22.69 -43.70
C ARG A 142 2.41 -23.87 -44.46
N ASN A 143 2.79 -24.93 -43.77
CA ASN A 143 3.39 -26.13 -44.36
C ASN A 143 2.35 -27.19 -44.79
N ALA A 144 1.05 -26.93 -44.58
CA ALA A 144 0.00 -27.86 -45.00
C ALA A 144 -0.05 -27.93 -46.54
N PRO A 145 -0.11 -29.14 -47.13
CA PRO A 145 -0.21 -29.30 -48.58
C PRO A 145 -1.48 -28.59 -49.09
N PRO A 146 -1.43 -27.98 -50.30
CA PRO A 146 -2.59 -27.30 -50.85
C PRO A 146 -3.76 -28.28 -50.96
N PRO A 147 -5.00 -27.83 -50.67
CA PRO A 147 -6.17 -28.69 -50.81
C PRO A 147 -6.20 -29.20 -52.25
N ALA A 148 -6.37 -30.53 -52.40
CA ALA A 148 -6.52 -31.15 -53.71
C ALA A 148 -7.62 -30.39 -54.49
N PRO A 149 -7.40 -30.08 -55.78
CA PRO A 149 -8.39 -29.36 -56.56
C PRO A 149 -9.71 -30.13 -56.50
N VAL A 150 -10.73 -29.50 -55.92
CA VAL A 150 -12.09 -30.04 -55.95
C VAL A 150 -12.52 -30.01 -57.40
N ILE A 151 -12.48 -31.17 -58.06
CA ILE A 151 -13.10 -31.36 -59.37
C ILE A 151 -14.60 -31.27 -59.11
N ILE A 152 -15.18 -30.10 -59.36
CA ILE A 152 -16.62 -29.93 -59.44
C ILE A 152 -17.04 -30.76 -60.65
N ALA A 153 -17.56 -31.97 -60.41
CA ALA A 153 -18.25 -32.72 -61.45
C ALA A 153 -19.32 -31.80 -62.05
N ALA A 154 -19.33 -31.69 -63.38
CA ALA A 154 -20.28 -30.86 -64.11
C ALA A 154 -21.70 -31.15 -63.56
N PRO A 155 -22.44 -30.12 -63.12
CA PRO A 155 -23.75 -30.33 -62.54
C PRO A 155 -24.64 -31.06 -63.55
N PRO A 156 -25.35 -32.14 -63.15
CA PRO A 156 -26.40 -32.70 -63.99
C PRO A 156 -27.44 -31.61 -64.31
N ALA A 157 -27.99 -31.66 -65.52
CA ALA A 157 -28.90 -30.66 -66.07
C ALA A 157 -30.01 -30.27 -65.06
N PRO A 158 -30.36 -28.98 -64.96
CA PRO A 158 -31.22 -28.48 -63.89
C PRO A 158 -32.63 -29.07 -63.96
N PRO A 159 -33.17 -29.65 -62.87
CA PRO A 159 -34.61 -29.77 -62.70
C PRO A 159 -35.24 -28.36 -62.56
N PRO A 160 -36.55 -28.20 -62.89
CA PRO A 160 -37.24 -26.91 -62.89
C PRO A 160 -37.11 -26.19 -61.54
N PRO A 161 -37.05 -24.83 -61.53
CA PRO A 161 -36.59 -24.05 -60.39
C PRO A 161 -37.52 -24.23 -59.17
N PRO A 162 -36.99 -24.67 -58.01
CA PRO A 162 -37.68 -24.52 -56.73
C PRO A 162 -37.67 -23.05 -56.25
N PRO A 163 -38.63 -22.65 -55.40
CA PRO A 163 -38.82 -21.26 -54.97
C PRO A 163 -37.57 -20.65 -54.31
N ALA A 164 -37.45 -19.33 -54.50
CA ALA A 164 -36.30 -18.48 -54.20
C ALA A 164 -35.72 -18.64 -52.77
N PRO A 165 -34.40 -18.42 -52.60
CA PRO A 165 -33.70 -18.65 -51.34
C PRO A 165 -34.08 -17.66 -50.23
N THR A 166 -34.39 -18.19 -49.05
CA THR A 166 -34.50 -17.43 -47.82
C THR A 166 -33.11 -16.94 -47.40
N THR A 167 -32.88 -15.63 -47.49
CA THR A 167 -31.62 -15.02 -47.07
C THR A 167 -31.69 -14.68 -45.57
N ALA A 168 -30.89 -15.36 -44.74
CA ALA A 168 -30.77 -15.03 -43.32
C ALA A 168 -29.66 -13.96 -43.15
N VAL A 169 -30.04 -12.72 -42.88
CA VAL A 169 -29.08 -11.64 -42.55
C VAL A 169 -28.91 -11.58 -41.04
N VAL A 170 -27.75 -12.01 -40.54
CA VAL A 170 -27.37 -11.85 -39.13
C VAL A 170 -26.77 -10.45 -38.97
N THR A 171 -27.47 -9.57 -38.26
CA THR A 171 -26.94 -8.24 -37.90
C THR A 171 -26.48 -8.24 -36.45
N THR A 172 -25.18 -8.13 -36.22
CA THR A 172 -24.59 -8.00 -34.88
C THR A 172 -24.35 -6.52 -34.59
N SER A 173 -25.08 -5.94 -33.63
CA SER A 173 -24.88 -4.56 -33.19
C SER A 173 -24.34 -4.51 -31.76
N THR A 174 -23.11 -4.02 -31.59
CA THR A 174 -22.51 -3.76 -30.28
C THR A 174 -22.81 -2.32 -29.88
N THR A 175 -23.56 -2.11 -28.80
CA THR A 175 -23.81 -0.77 -28.25
C THR A 175 -23.07 -0.61 -26.93
N THR A 176 -22.08 0.28 -26.91
CA THR A 176 -21.36 0.67 -25.70
C THR A 176 -22.08 1.86 -25.06
N ALA A 177 -22.68 1.66 -23.89
CA ALA A 177 -23.33 2.75 -23.16
C ALA A 177 -22.28 3.73 -22.60
N ALA A 178 -22.38 5.01 -22.96
CA ALA A 178 -21.55 6.08 -22.43
C ALA A 178 -21.93 6.42 -20.95
N PRO A 179 -20.97 6.80 -20.10
CA PRO A 179 -21.22 7.01 -18.67
C PRO A 179 -22.00 8.30 -18.40
N VAL A 180 -23.12 8.18 -17.70
CA VAL A 180 -23.84 9.32 -17.10
C VAL A 180 -23.19 9.65 -15.75
N ALA A 181 -22.53 10.81 -15.67
CA ALA A 181 -21.93 11.31 -14.44
C ALA A 181 -23.03 11.74 -13.44
N LYS A 182 -23.28 10.93 -12.39
CA LYS A 182 -24.13 11.35 -11.27
C LYS A 182 -23.28 12.06 -10.21
N THR A 183 -23.51 13.35 -10.04
CA THR A 183 -22.86 14.16 -9.01
C THR A 183 -23.57 13.95 -7.67
N VAL A 184 -22.93 13.25 -6.72
CA VAL A 184 -23.45 13.09 -5.36
C VAL A 184 -22.91 14.21 -4.48
N VAL A 185 -23.79 15.13 -4.05
CA VAL A 185 -23.46 16.19 -3.10
C VAL A 185 -23.78 15.70 -1.68
N VAL A 186 -22.75 15.35 -0.91
CA VAL A 186 -22.91 15.02 0.51
C VAL A 186 -22.91 16.32 1.32
N LYS A 187 -24.06 16.71 1.85
CA LYS A 187 -24.17 17.82 2.83
C LYS A 187 -23.81 17.29 4.21
N LYS A 188 -22.61 17.61 4.72
CA LYS A 188 -22.24 17.39 6.12
C LYS A 188 -22.63 18.63 6.94
N ARG A 189 -23.54 18.48 7.90
CA ARG A 189 -23.81 19.50 8.93
C ARG A 189 -22.68 19.45 9.98
N VAL A 190 -22.05 20.59 10.23
CA VAL A 190 -21.15 20.83 11.37
C VAL A 190 -21.46 22.23 11.92
N PRO A 191 -21.39 22.49 13.24
CA PRO A 191 -21.73 23.78 13.81
C PRO A 191 -20.70 24.86 13.47
N VAL A 192 -21.21 26.09 13.44
CA VAL A 192 -20.63 27.41 13.14
C VAL A 192 -19.12 27.56 13.43
N ARG A 193 -18.30 27.61 12.36
CA ARG A 193 -17.40 28.73 11.99
C ARG A 193 -16.62 28.37 10.70
N ARG A 194 -16.87 29.15 9.64
CA ARG A 194 -16.18 29.21 8.32
C ARG A 194 -15.85 27.86 7.65
N ALA A 195 -16.80 27.35 6.87
CA ALA A 195 -16.62 26.17 6.02
C ALA A 195 -15.93 26.52 4.69
N VAL A 196 -14.72 26.00 4.47
CA VAL A 196 -14.06 25.96 3.15
C VAL A 196 -14.62 24.76 2.37
N LYS A 197 -15.25 25.01 1.21
CA LYS A 197 -15.77 23.96 0.31
C LYS A 197 -14.60 23.22 -0.35
N ARG A 198 -14.22 22.07 0.19
CA ARG A 198 -13.22 21.19 -0.45
C ARG A 198 -13.94 20.19 -1.37
N ARG A 199 -13.81 20.39 -2.69
CA ARG A 199 -14.37 19.49 -3.72
C ARG A 199 -13.48 18.25 -3.83
N VAL A 200 -13.98 17.09 -3.42
CA VAL A 200 -13.29 15.81 -3.63
C VAL A 200 -13.85 15.17 -4.90
N VAL A 201 -13.04 15.11 -5.95
CA VAL A 201 -13.36 14.35 -7.17
C VAL A 201 -12.82 12.94 -6.96
N ARG A 202 -13.71 11.95 -6.79
CA ARG A 202 -13.33 10.53 -6.79
C ARG A 202 -13.37 10.01 -8.23
N LYS A 203 -12.30 9.35 -8.67
CA LYS A 203 -12.24 8.63 -9.95
C LYS A 203 -13.15 7.41 -9.86
N ALA A 204 -14.11 7.28 -10.77
CA ALA A 204 -15.06 6.18 -10.80
C ALA A 204 -14.39 4.87 -11.27
N PRO A 205 -14.80 3.69 -10.77
CA PRO A 205 -14.34 2.40 -11.26
C PRO A 205 -14.81 2.15 -12.71
N ALA A 206 -14.00 1.42 -13.48
CA ALA A 206 -14.27 1.09 -14.88
C ALA A 206 -15.57 0.26 -15.02
N PRO A 207 -16.38 0.48 -16.07
CA PRO A 207 -17.69 -0.13 -16.19
C PRO A 207 -17.60 -1.63 -16.53
N ALA A 208 -18.45 -2.44 -15.88
CA ALA A 208 -18.73 -3.81 -16.29
C ALA A 208 -19.55 -3.80 -17.59
N ALA A 209 -19.03 -4.42 -18.64
CA ALA A 209 -19.75 -4.58 -19.91
C ALA A 209 -20.91 -5.57 -19.73
N LYS A 210 -22.11 -5.19 -20.19
CA LYS A 210 -23.23 -6.12 -20.38
C LYS A 210 -23.38 -6.43 -21.86
N THR A 211 -23.28 -7.71 -22.20
CA THR A 211 -23.60 -8.22 -23.54
C THR A 211 -25.08 -8.56 -23.59
N THR A 212 -25.79 -8.07 -24.60
CA THR A 212 -27.18 -8.47 -24.86
C THR A 212 -27.28 -8.89 -26.32
N THR A 213 -27.73 -10.11 -26.55
CA THR A 213 -27.93 -10.66 -27.89
C THR A 213 -29.42 -10.60 -28.20
N THR A 214 -29.80 -9.91 -29.27
CA THR A 214 -31.18 -9.90 -29.76
C THR A 214 -31.22 -10.55 -31.13
N VAL A 215 -32.03 -11.61 -31.26
CA VAL A 215 -32.32 -12.26 -32.54
C VAL A 215 -33.65 -11.70 -33.03
N LYS A 216 -33.65 -11.04 -34.20
CA LYS A 216 -34.87 -10.66 -34.90
C LYS A 216 -35.01 -11.53 -36.14
N VAL A 217 -36.10 -12.28 -36.22
CA VAL A 217 -36.54 -12.95 -37.43
C VAL A 217 -37.64 -12.10 -38.03
N LYS A 218 -37.48 -11.68 -39.28
CA LYS A 218 -38.54 -10.99 -40.03
C LYS A 218 -39.01 -11.91 -41.13
N THR A 219 -40.28 -12.29 -41.07
CA THR A 219 -40.97 -13.02 -42.13
C THR A 219 -41.55 -12.00 -43.11
N GLY A 220 -41.26 -12.19 -44.41
CA GLY A 220 -41.95 -11.49 -45.49
C GLY A 220 -43.21 -12.24 -45.89
#